data_AF-A0A2Z6SFI8-F1
#
_entry.id   AF-A0A2Z6SFI8-F1
#
_cell.length_a   1.000
_cell.length_b   1.000
_cell.length_c   1.000
_cell.angle_alpha   90.00
_cell.angle_beta   90.00
_cell.angle_gamma   90.00
#
_symmetry.space_group_name_H-M   'P 1'
#
loop_
_entity.id
_entity.type
_entity.pdbx_description
1 polymer ?
#
loop_
_entity_poly.entity_id
_entity_poly.type
_entity_poly.pdbx_seq_one_letter_code
_entity_poly.pdbx_strand_id
1 'polypeptide(L)'
;MNNIIKDYDEQAICDEMEIQELIDQFLFDDPMDAVDFLHIDDSLKGSKGLTDNEIMSMIKSKNKESKTDPNEGSLEVISKEALDHLDDLVLFFKYSSNISINPDELNILKKFS
;
A
#
# COMPACT_ATOMS: atom_id res chain seq x y z
N MET A 1 -20.75 32.40 37.81
CA MET A 1 -19.76 31.54 37.13
C MET A 1 -20.48 30.97 35.91
N ASN A 2 -20.17 31.49 34.73
CA ASN A 2 -20.76 30.98 33.48
C ASN A 2 -19.98 29.72 33.12
N ASN A 3 -20.54 28.55 33.42
CA ASN A 3 -20.02 27.29 32.90
C ASN A 3 -20.35 27.26 31.40
N ILE A 4 -19.36 27.59 30.58
CA ILE A 4 -19.39 27.32 29.15
C ILE A 4 -19.24 25.80 29.03
N ILE A 5 -20.36 25.09 29.01
CA ILE A 5 -20.39 23.72 28.52
C ILE A 5 -20.08 23.86 27.03
N LYS A 6 -18.83 23.57 26.65
CA LYS A 6 -18.53 23.28 25.25
C LYS A 6 -19.33 22.02 24.95
N ASP A 7 -20.38 22.14 24.15
CA ASP A 7 -21.01 21.00 23.49
C ASP A 7 -19.93 20.37 22.60
N TYR A 8 -19.15 19.48 23.19
CA TYR A 8 -18.29 18.58 22.44
C TYR A 8 -19.22 17.59 21.77
N ASP A 9 -19.20 17.57 20.44
CA ASP A 9 -19.95 16.58 19.68
C ASP A 9 -19.32 15.21 19.99
N GLU A 10 -19.98 14.43 20.85
CA GLU A 10 -19.53 13.11 21.27
C GLU A 10 -19.31 12.19 20.07
N GLN A 11 -20.07 12.42 18.98
CA GLN A 11 -19.89 11.71 17.73
C GLN A 11 -18.55 12.05 17.08
N ALA A 12 -18.17 13.33 17.04
CA ALA A 12 -16.90 13.75 16.44
C ALA A 12 -15.69 13.16 17.19
N ILE A 13 -15.78 12.97 18.51
CA ILE A 13 -14.73 12.31 19.31
C ILE A 13 -14.64 10.82 18.97
N CYS A 14 -15.79 10.16 18.79
CA CYS A 14 -15.83 8.76 18.39
C CYS A 14 -15.24 8.57 16.98
N ASP A 15 -15.60 9.46 16.05
CA ASP A 15 -15.11 9.44 14.68
C ASP A 15 -13.59 9.69 14.63
N GLU A 16 -13.06 10.62 15.44
CA GLU A 16 -11.62 10.88 15.55
C GLU A 16 -10.85 9.64 16.07
N MET A 17 -11.40 8.94 17.06
CA MET A 17 -10.82 7.68 17.56
C MET A 17 -10.83 6.57 16.51
N GLU A 18 -11.91 6.41 15.76
CA GLU A 18 -12.02 5.41 14.68
C GLU A 18 -10.99 5.70 13.57
N ILE A 19 -10.83 6.98 13.20
CA ILE A 19 -9.83 7.40 12.23
C ILE A 19 -8.41 7.11 12.73
N GLN A 20 -8.11 7.36 14.00
CA GLN A 20 -6.80 7.04 14.56
C GLN A 20 -6.52 5.53 14.52
N GLU A 21 -7.51 4.69 14.83
CA GLU A 21 -7.37 3.22 14.72
C GLU A 21 -7.11 2.77 13.28
N LEU A 22 -7.72 3.44 12.29
CA LEU A 22 -7.43 3.18 10.88
C LEU A 22 -6.02 3.63 10.51
N ILE A 23 -5.58 4.81 10.95
CA ILE A 23 -4.23 5.33 10.70
C ILE A 23 -3.16 4.40 11.30
N ASP A 24 -3.36 3.92 12.53
CA ASP A 24 -2.42 3.01 13.21
C ASP A 24 -2.27 1.67 12.48
N GLN A 25 -3.29 1.25 11.70
CA GLN A 25 -3.20 0.07 10.83
C GLN A 25 -2.34 0.32 9.58
N PHE A 26 -2.17 1.57 9.17
CA PHE A 26 -1.29 1.94 8.07
C PHE A 26 0.12 2.23 8.59
N LEU A 27 1.12 1.52 8.04
CA LEU A 27 2.52 1.78 8.32
C LEU A 27 3.00 2.98 7.50
N PHE A 28 2.57 4.19 7.86
CA PHE A 28 3.13 5.41 7.29
C PHE A 28 4.59 5.56 7.70
N ASP A 29 5.44 5.98 6.75
CA ASP A 29 6.86 6.21 7.01
C ASP A 29 7.07 7.35 8.02
N ASP A 30 6.17 8.34 8.00
CA ASP A 30 6.12 9.44 8.95
C ASP A 30 4.91 9.25 9.90
N PRO A 31 5.08 9.43 11.22
CA PRO A 31 4.00 9.31 12.17
C PRO A 31 2.95 10.40 11.89
N MET A 32 1.71 9.96 11.69
CA MET A 32 0.55 10.80 11.37
C MET A 32 -0.53 10.54 12.42
N ASP A 33 -1.21 11.59 12.89
CA ASP A 33 -2.37 11.46 13.78
C ASP A 33 -3.68 11.86 13.06
N ALA A 34 -4.82 11.56 13.68
CA ALA A 34 -6.14 11.83 13.12
C ALA A 34 -6.38 13.31 12.84
N VAL A 35 -5.80 14.20 13.66
CA VAL A 35 -5.94 15.66 13.51
C VAL A 35 -5.16 16.12 12.29
N ASP A 36 -3.90 15.70 12.16
CA ASP A 36 -3.04 16.00 11.03
C ASP A 36 -3.62 15.43 9.72
N PHE A 37 -4.22 14.24 9.78
CA PHE A 37 -4.89 13.63 8.63
C PHE A 37 -6.11 14.45 8.16
N LEU A 38 -6.98 14.86 9.08
CA LEU A 38 -8.17 15.66 8.76
C LEU A 38 -7.82 17.05 8.21
N HIS A 39 -6.65 17.60 8.58
CA HIS A 39 -6.18 18.92 8.17
C HIS A 39 -5.02 18.88 7.15
N ILE A 40 -4.80 17.73 6.49
CA ILE A 40 -3.71 17.58 5.52
C ILE A 40 -3.80 18.64 4.40
N ASP A 41 -5.01 18.98 3.96
CA ASP A 41 -5.25 19.99 2.94
C ASP A 41 -4.87 21.41 3.39
N ASP A 42 -4.94 21.70 4.70
CA ASP A 42 -4.57 22.99 5.24
C ASP A 42 -3.05 23.20 5.23
N SER A 43 -2.28 22.12 5.40
CA SER A 43 -0.82 22.13 5.18
C SER A 43 -0.46 22.27 3.69
N LEU A 44 -1.29 21.72 2.79
CA LEU A 44 -1.08 21.79 1.34
C LEU A 44 -1.38 23.17 0.73
N LYS A 45 -2.21 24.01 1.38
CA LYS A 45 -2.54 25.37 0.92
C LYS A 45 -1.32 26.31 0.79
N GLY A 46 -0.20 25.99 1.43
CA GLY A 46 1.07 26.73 1.30
C GLY A 46 2.04 26.16 0.26
N SER A 47 1.82 24.92 -0.20
CA SER A 47 2.66 24.33 -1.23
C SER A 47 2.30 24.96 -2.57
N LYS A 48 3.25 25.72 -3.13
CA LYS A 48 3.21 26.09 -4.54
C LYS A 48 3.05 24.78 -5.30
N GLY A 49 1.89 24.58 -5.94
CA GLY A 49 1.59 23.34 -6.66
C GLY A 49 2.81 22.93 -7.48
N LEU A 50 3.17 21.65 -7.39
CA LEU A 50 4.38 21.15 -8.03
C LEU A 50 4.37 21.55 -9.51
N THR A 51 5.40 22.27 -9.92
CA THR A 51 5.54 22.65 -11.32
C THR A 51 5.87 21.41 -12.15
N ASP A 52 5.50 21.42 -13.44
CA ASP A 52 5.82 20.32 -14.37
C ASP A 52 7.31 19.93 -14.33
N ASN A 53 8.20 20.89 -14.07
CA ASN A 53 9.63 20.65 -13.94
C ASN A 53 10.02 19.88 -12.67
N GLU A 54 9.36 20.13 -11.55
CA GLU A 54 9.57 19.40 -10.30
C GLU A 54 9.06 17.97 -10.42
N ILE A 55 7.87 17.80 -11.03
CA ILE A 55 7.30 16.49 -11.36
C ILE A 55 8.25 15.70 -12.28
N MET A 56 8.74 16.34 -13.36
CA MET A 56 9.68 15.73 -14.30
C MET A 56 11.01 15.35 -13.63
N SER A 57 11.47 16.12 -12.64
CA SER A 57 12.69 15.84 -11.88
C SER A 57 12.52 14.64 -10.95
N MET A 58 11.39 14.54 -10.25
CA MET A 58 11.05 13.38 -9.40
C MET A 58 10.91 12.08 -10.21
N ILE A 59 10.33 12.15 -11.41
CA ILE A 59 10.23 10.99 -12.32
C ILE A 59 11.63 10.59 -12.82
N LYS A 60 12.47 11.57 -13.18
CA LYS A 60 13.84 11.29 -13.64
C LYS A 60 14.76 10.79 -12.54
N SER A 61 14.58 11.22 -11.28
CA SER A 61 15.42 10.76 -10.16
C SER A 61 15.13 9.30 -9.79
N LYS A 62 13.88 8.83 -9.94
CA LYS A 62 13.51 7.42 -9.77
C LYS A 62 14.13 6.48 -10.80
N ASN A 63 14.53 7.00 -11.96
CA ASN A 63 15.10 6.20 -13.06
C ASN A 63 16.63 6.12 -13.06
N LYS A 64 17.32 6.64 -12.03
CA LYS A 64 18.80 6.70 -12.09
C LYS A 64 19.54 5.40 -11.78
N GLU A 65 18.88 4.36 -11.30
CA GLU A 65 19.45 3.00 -11.30
C GLU A 65 18.33 1.96 -11.47
N SER A 66 17.84 1.81 -12.69
CA SER A 66 17.12 0.59 -13.04
C SER A 66 17.65 0.09 -14.38
N LYS A 67 18.66 -0.79 -14.31
CA LYS A 67 18.88 -1.75 -15.39
C LYS A 67 17.75 -2.78 -15.30
N THR A 68 16.54 -2.36 -15.68
CA THR A 68 15.38 -3.26 -15.72
C THR A 68 15.49 -4.08 -16.99
N ASP A 69 15.51 -5.40 -16.83
CA ASP A 69 15.31 -6.35 -17.92
C ASP A 69 13.98 -6.02 -18.63
N PRO A 70 13.95 -5.87 -19.97
CA PRO A 70 12.72 -5.55 -20.70
C PRO A 70 11.61 -6.61 -20.55
N ASN A 71 11.89 -7.76 -19.93
CA ASN A 71 10.92 -8.82 -19.67
C ASN A 71 10.36 -8.84 -18.24
N GLU A 72 10.77 -7.93 -17.36
CA GLU A 72 10.27 -7.87 -15.99
C GLU A 72 8.98 -7.04 -15.93
N GLY A 73 7.84 -7.71 -16.17
CA GLY A 73 6.53 -7.18 -15.81
C GLY A 73 6.49 -6.84 -14.32
N SER A 74 5.72 -5.81 -13.95
CA SER A 74 5.58 -5.38 -12.55
C SER A 74 5.25 -6.57 -11.64
N LEU A 75 6.13 -6.87 -10.69
CA LEU A 75 5.84 -7.84 -9.64
C LEU A 75 4.78 -7.24 -8.72
N GLU A 76 3.53 -7.64 -8.95
CA GLU A 76 2.45 -7.46 -7.99
C GLU A 76 2.86 -8.11 -6.67
N VAL A 77 2.73 -7.35 -5.58
CA VAL A 77 3.04 -7.82 -4.22
C VAL A 77 2.10 -8.98 -3.89
N ILE A 78 2.65 -10.19 -3.84
CA ILE A 78 1.90 -11.39 -3.47
C ILE A 78 1.49 -11.25 -1.99
N SER A 79 0.21 -11.39 -1.69
CA SER A 79 -0.28 -11.33 -0.31
C SER A 79 0.17 -12.58 0.47
N LYS A 80 0.29 -12.47 1.80
CA LYS A 80 0.62 -13.63 2.66
C LYS A 80 -0.41 -14.76 2.52
N GLU A 81 -1.69 -14.40 2.43
CA GLU A 81 -2.78 -15.34 2.17
C GLU A 81 -2.62 -16.07 0.83
N ALA A 82 -2.12 -15.40 -0.21
CA ALA A 82 -1.82 -16.05 -1.49
C ALA A 82 -0.63 -17.03 -1.42
N LEU A 83 0.32 -16.80 -0.50
CA LEU A 83 1.41 -17.76 -0.25
C LEU A 83 0.92 -19.00 0.51
N ASP A 84 -0.02 -18.85 1.44
CA ASP A 84 -0.60 -19.98 2.19
C ASP A 84 -1.33 -20.98 1.28
N HIS A 85 -1.82 -20.53 0.12
CA HIS A 85 -2.48 -21.37 -0.89
C HIS A 85 -1.55 -21.86 -2.01
N LEU A 86 -0.26 -21.56 -1.94
CA LEU A 86 0.68 -21.87 -3.01
C LEU A 86 0.95 -23.38 -3.11
N ASP A 87 0.99 -24.08 -1.97
CA ASP A 87 1.08 -25.54 -1.92
C ASP A 87 -0.11 -26.22 -2.61
N ASP A 88 -1.33 -25.73 -2.37
CA ASP A 88 -2.55 -26.24 -3.00
C ASP A 88 -2.53 -26.01 -4.52
N LEU A 89 -1.99 -24.87 -4.95
CA LEU A 89 -1.82 -24.53 -6.37
C LEU A 89 -0.78 -25.44 -7.05
N VAL A 90 0.37 -25.68 -6.40
CA VAL A 90 1.39 -26.63 -6.88
C VAL A 90 0.80 -28.04 -6.99
N LEU A 91 -0.02 -28.44 -6.01
CA LEU A 91 -0.68 -29.73 -6.00
C LEU A 91 -1.67 -29.86 -7.17
N PHE A 92 -2.50 -28.83 -7.39
CA PHE A 92 -3.44 -28.77 -8.51
C PHE A 92 -2.72 -28.98 -9.84
N PHE A 93 -1.63 -28.27 -10.08
CA PHE A 93 -0.87 -28.38 -11.31
C PHE A 93 -0.16 -29.73 -11.48
N LYS A 94 0.33 -30.33 -10.39
CA LYS A 94 0.97 -31.65 -10.43
C LYS A 94 0.01 -32.77 -10.86
N TYR A 95 -1.27 -32.66 -10.49
CA TYR A 95 -2.28 -33.70 -10.76
C TYR A 95 -3.26 -33.33 -11.88
N SER A 96 -3.19 -32.10 -12.40
CA SER A 96 -3.99 -31.68 -13.54
C SER A 96 -3.50 -32.39 -14.81
N SER A 97 -4.32 -33.31 -15.32
CA SER A 97 -4.02 -34.03 -16.57
C SER A 97 -4.44 -33.24 -17.82
N ASN A 98 -5.12 -32.10 -17.64
CA ASN A 98 -5.71 -31.30 -18.72
C ASN A 98 -4.84 -30.11 -19.13
N ILE A 99 -3.74 -29.85 -18.42
CA ILE A 99 -2.87 -28.70 -18.65
C ILE A 99 -1.46 -29.24 -18.85
N SER A 100 -0.86 -28.96 -20.01
CA SER A 100 0.55 -29.22 -20.25
C SER A 100 1.36 -28.13 -19.56
N ILE A 101 1.98 -28.46 -18.44
CA ILE A 101 2.73 -27.50 -17.62
C ILE A 101 4.22 -27.76 -17.79
N ASN A 102 4.97 -26.68 -18.00
CA ASN A 102 6.40 -26.74 -18.07
C ASN A 102 6.97 -27.12 -16.68
N PRO A 103 7.76 -28.20 -16.57
CA PRO A 103 8.33 -28.62 -15.29
C PRO A 103 9.24 -27.55 -14.66
N ASP A 104 9.88 -26.69 -15.46
CA ASP A 104 10.75 -25.62 -14.96
C ASP A 104 9.94 -24.51 -14.28
N GLU A 105 8.79 -24.15 -14.84
CA GLU A 105 7.86 -23.17 -14.25
C GLU A 105 7.25 -23.70 -12.94
N LEU A 106 6.89 -24.98 -12.89
CA LEU A 106 6.40 -25.61 -11.66
C LEU A 106 7.48 -25.66 -10.57
N ASN A 107 8.75 -25.82 -10.95
CA ASN A 107 9.87 -25.81 -10.03
C ASN A 107 10.18 -24.40 -9.49
N ILE A 108 9.94 -23.37 -10.30
CA ILE A 108 10.01 -21.97 -9.85
C ILE A 108 8.91 -21.71 -8.82
N LEU A 109 7.67 -22.15 -9.08
CA LEU A 109 6.56 -21.96 -8.15
C LEU A 109 6.86 -22.57 -6.79
N LYS A 110 7.37 -23.80 -6.74
CA LYS A 110 7.78 -24.48 -5.49
C LYS A 110 8.84 -23.75 -4.66
N LYS A 111 9.60 -22.81 -5.23
CA LYS A 111 10.59 -22.03 -4.47
C LYS A 111 9.93 -20.93 -3.63
N PHE A 112 8.67 -20.63 -3.88
CA PHE A 112 7.87 -19.63 -3.17
C PHE A 112 6.98 -20.23 -2.08
N SER A 113 7.00 -21.56 -1.91
CA SER A 113 6.41 -22.29 -0.79
C SER A 113 7.51 -22.60 0.23
#